data_AF-A0A2M7AZM4-F1
#
_entry.id   AF-A0A2M7AZM4-F1
#
_cell.length_a   1.000
_cell.length_b   1.000
_cell.length_c   1.000
_cell.angle_alpha   90.00
_cell.angle_beta   90.00
_cell.angle_gamma   90.00
#
_symmetry.space_group_name_H-M   'P 1'
#
loop_
_entity.id
_entity.type
_entity.pdbx_description
1 polymer ?
#
loop_
_entity_poly.entity_id
_entity_poly.type
_entity_poly.pdbx_seq_one_letter_code
_entity_poly.pdbx_strand_id
1 'polypeptide(L)'
;MTIILTVIFAAAMGYLEAAVVVYLRELYYPSGFHIPQKVKFPFIKFGPVAELKPFSKKIILTERGRELSTIIMLFSFAWLVGSSLSSRISYFLLTFGVWDIFYYIFLKIILRWPESFGTTDVFFLIPTPWLGPVWLPILCSAIIIIISLAVLL
;
A
#
# COMPACT_ATOMS: atom_id res chain seq x y z
N MET A 1 -21.34 3.98 12.72
CA MET A 1 -21.61 3.19 11.49
C MET A 1 -20.61 3.53 10.39
N THR A 2 -20.43 4.80 10.03
CA THR A 2 -19.54 5.24 8.95
C THR A 2 -18.09 4.77 9.09
N ILE A 3 -17.47 4.94 10.27
CA ILE A 3 -16.08 4.48 10.52
C ILE A 3 -15.92 2.98 10.25
N ILE A 4 -16.87 2.16 10.70
CA ILE A 4 -16.83 0.70 10.49
C ILE A 4 -16.91 0.38 8.99
N LEU A 5 -17.83 1.03 8.25
CA LEU A 5 -17.93 0.85 6.81
C LEU A 5 -16.67 1.30 6.07
N THR A 6 -16.03 2.38 6.52
CA THR A 6 -14.74 2.83 5.99
C THR A 6 -13.66 1.78 6.19
N VAL A 7 -13.57 1.16 7.38
CA VAL A 7 -12.60 0.10 7.66
C VAL A 7 -12.85 -1.13 6.78
N ILE A 8 -14.11 -1.54 6.63
CA ILE A 8 -14.50 -2.67 5.75
C ILE A 8 -14.13 -2.38 4.29
N PHE A 9 -14.47 -1.19 3.80
CA PHE A 9 -14.13 -0.74 2.45
C PHE A 9 -12.62 -0.73 2.21
N ALA A 10 -11.86 -0.15 3.14
CA ALA A 10 -10.40 -0.08 3.06
C ALA A 10 -9.75 -1.47 3.06
N ALA A 11 -10.21 -2.37 3.93
CA ALA A 11 -9.74 -3.74 3.97
C ALA A 11 -10.03 -4.48 2.65
N ALA A 12 -11.24 -4.36 2.10
CA ALA A 12 -11.58 -4.95 0.80
C ALA A 12 -10.70 -4.41 -0.33
N MET A 13 -10.43 -3.09 -0.33
CA MET A 13 -9.48 -2.48 -1.27
C MET A 13 -8.05 -3.01 -1.09
N GLY A 14 -7.60 -3.23 0.14
CA GLY A 14 -6.29 -3.82 0.43
C GLY A 14 -6.15 -5.23 -0.14
N TYR A 15 -7.23 -6.03 -0.13
CA TYR A 15 -7.26 -7.34 -0.78
C TYR A 15 -7.14 -7.23 -2.31
N LEU A 16 -7.84 -6.27 -2.92
CA LEU A 16 -7.80 -6.06 -4.37
C LEU A 16 -6.37 -5.77 -4.85
N GLU A 17 -5.64 -4.92 -4.14
CA GLU A 17 -4.22 -4.67 -4.39
C GLU A 17 -3.36 -5.93 -4.22
N ALA A 18 -3.56 -6.64 -3.11
CA ALA A 18 -2.78 -7.83 -2.79
C ALA A 18 -2.97 -8.90 -3.86
N ALA A 19 -4.20 -9.08 -4.38
CA ALA A 19 -4.50 -10.01 -5.45
C ALA A 19 -3.72 -9.68 -6.74
N VAL A 20 -3.57 -8.40 -7.10
CA VAL A 20 -2.75 -7.99 -8.24
C VAL A 20 -1.28 -8.37 -8.03
N VAL A 21 -0.74 -8.11 -6.83
CA VAL A 21 0.64 -8.48 -6.49
C VAL A 21 0.86 -10.00 -6.50
N VAL A 22 -0.13 -10.77 -6.04
CA VAL A 22 -0.12 -12.24 -6.16
C VAL A 22 0.00 -12.64 -7.63
N TYR A 23 -0.85 -12.10 -8.52
CA TYR A 23 -0.78 -12.42 -9.95
C TYR A 23 0.56 -12.02 -10.58
N LEU A 24 1.07 -10.83 -10.26
CA LEU A 24 2.38 -10.38 -10.75
C LEU A 24 3.50 -11.31 -10.28
N ARG A 25 3.43 -11.80 -9.03
CA ARG A 25 4.43 -12.72 -8.50
C ARG A 25 4.42 -14.08 -9.14
N GLU A 26 3.23 -14.66 -9.32
CA GLU A 26 3.08 -15.93 -10.03
C GLU A 26 3.56 -15.84 -11.50
N LEU A 27 3.26 -14.74 -12.18
CA LEU A 27 3.61 -14.59 -13.60
C LEU A 27 5.08 -14.25 -13.86
N TYR A 28 5.71 -13.44 -12.99
CA TYR A 28 7.05 -12.89 -13.27
C TYR A 28 8.14 -13.36 -12.31
N TYR A 29 7.78 -13.94 -11.16
CA TYR A 29 8.75 -14.43 -10.18
C TYR A 29 8.40 -15.86 -9.72
N PRO A 30 8.33 -16.85 -10.65
CA PRO A 30 7.95 -18.23 -10.32
C PRO A 30 8.92 -18.92 -9.37
N SER A 31 10.17 -18.45 -9.31
CA SER A 31 11.20 -18.95 -8.36
C SER A 31 11.19 -18.23 -7.01
N GLY A 32 10.21 -17.36 -6.77
CA GLY A 32 10.11 -16.52 -5.58
C GLY A 32 10.53 -15.08 -5.80
N PHE A 33 9.92 -14.18 -5.03
CA PHE A 33 10.19 -12.74 -5.05
C PHE A 33 11.04 -12.33 -3.85
N HIS A 34 12.24 -11.81 -4.11
CA HIS A 34 13.12 -11.29 -3.08
C HIS A 34 13.88 -10.06 -3.61
N ILE A 35 13.87 -8.97 -2.84
CA ILE A 35 14.70 -7.79 -3.09
C ILE A 35 15.95 -7.91 -2.20
N PRO A 36 17.14 -8.20 -2.77
CA PRO A 36 18.35 -8.41 -1.97
C PRO A 36 18.83 -7.14 -1.27
N GLN A 37 18.48 -5.98 -1.83
CA GLN A 37 18.95 -4.70 -1.33
C GLN A 37 18.24 -4.35 -0.01
N LYS A 38 18.96 -4.43 1.10
CA LYS A 38 18.48 -3.88 2.38
C LYS A 38 18.60 -2.36 2.41
N VAL A 39 17.48 -1.66 2.60
CA VAL A 39 17.45 -0.21 2.78
C VAL A 39 17.70 0.12 4.26
N LYS A 40 18.83 0.77 4.55
CA LYS A 40 19.18 1.29 5.88
C LYS A 40 18.78 2.76 5.97
N PHE A 41 19.05 3.40 7.12
CA PHE A 41 18.83 4.83 7.34
C PHE A 41 19.28 5.65 6.09
N PRO A 42 18.39 6.48 5.49
CA PRO A 42 17.14 7.05 6.01
C PRO A 42 15.86 6.20 5.87
N PHE A 43 15.98 4.88 5.69
CA PHE A 43 14.88 3.90 5.60
C PHE A 43 13.99 3.99 4.36
N ILE A 44 14.16 5.03 3.53
CA ILE A 44 13.57 5.14 2.20
C ILE A 44 14.67 5.40 1.19
N LYS A 45 14.65 4.67 0.08
CA LYS A 45 15.46 4.93 -1.11
C LYS A 45 14.54 5.13 -2.30
N PHE A 46 14.77 6.19 -3.05
CA PHE A 46 14.06 6.44 -4.31
C PHE A 46 14.91 5.98 -5.50
N GLY A 47 14.27 5.42 -6.53
CA GLY A 47 14.93 5.14 -7.80
C GLY A 47 14.63 3.77 -8.39
N PRO A 48 15.39 3.36 -9.43
CA PRO A 48 15.11 2.13 -10.16
C PRO A 48 15.33 0.89 -9.30
N VAL A 49 14.46 -0.10 -9.52
CA VAL A 49 14.43 -1.38 -8.81
C VAL A 49 14.81 -2.48 -9.80
N ALA A 50 15.82 -3.27 -9.46
CA ALA A 50 16.33 -4.31 -10.37
C ALA A 50 15.28 -5.40 -10.60
N GLU A 51 14.46 -5.65 -9.60
CA GLU A 51 13.40 -6.64 -9.61
C GLU A 51 12.31 -6.27 -10.62
N LEU A 52 12.12 -5.00 -10.99
CA LEU A 52 11.15 -4.59 -12.01
C LEU A 52 11.61 -4.85 -13.45
N LYS A 53 12.87 -5.28 -13.68
CA LYS A 53 13.42 -5.56 -15.03
C LYS A 53 12.63 -6.58 -15.86
N PRO A 54 12.03 -7.65 -15.30
CA PRO A 54 11.21 -8.59 -16.07
C PRO A 54 9.92 -7.98 -16.61
N PHE A 55 9.46 -6.87 -16.04
CA PHE A 55 8.23 -6.23 -16.49
C PHE A 55 8.44 -5.45 -17.78
N SER A 56 7.53 -5.65 -18.74
CA SER A 56 7.48 -4.80 -19.93
C SER A 56 7.10 -3.37 -19.54
N LYS A 57 7.50 -2.38 -20.36
CA LYS A 57 7.11 -0.98 -20.18
C LYS A 57 5.59 -0.79 -20.05
N LYS A 58 4.81 -1.60 -20.78
CA LYS A 58 3.35 -1.58 -20.72
C LYS A 58 2.85 -1.95 -19.33
N ILE A 59 3.37 -3.02 -18.74
CA ILE A 59 2.99 -3.47 -17.39
C ILE A 59 3.38 -2.43 -16.34
N ILE A 60 4.59 -1.87 -16.40
CA ILE A 60 5.01 -0.82 -15.46
C ILE A 60 4.08 0.40 -15.54
N LEU A 61 3.67 0.81 -16.74
CA LEU A 61 2.73 1.92 -16.90
C LEU A 61 1.33 1.58 -16.39
N THR A 62 0.87 0.35 -16.61
CA THR A 62 -0.38 -0.16 -16.06
C THR A 62 -0.35 -0.14 -14.53
N GLU A 63 0.72 -0.60 -13.89
CA GLU A 63 0.85 -0.58 -12.42
C GLU A 63 0.88 0.84 -11.86
N ARG A 64 1.56 1.79 -12.51
CA ARG A 64 1.51 3.20 -12.11
C ARG A 64 0.12 3.80 -12.24
N GLY A 65 -0.60 3.46 -13.31
CA GLY A 65 -1.99 3.87 -13.51
C GLY A 65 -2.93 3.26 -12.47
N ARG A 66 -2.69 2.00 -12.10
CA ARG A 66 -3.43 1.27 -11.07
C ARG A 66 -3.22 1.90 -9.68
N GLU A 67 -1.98 2.15 -9.27
CA GLU A 67 -1.64 2.86 -8.03
C GLU A 67 -2.30 4.25 -7.96
N LEU A 68 -2.20 5.03 -9.04
CA LEU A 68 -2.85 6.34 -9.14
C LEU A 68 -4.38 6.22 -8.99
N SER A 69 -4.98 5.21 -9.64
CA SER A 69 -6.42 4.94 -9.54
C SER A 69 -6.82 4.62 -8.11
N THR A 70 -6.01 3.85 -7.38
CA THR A 70 -6.25 3.55 -5.96
C THR A 70 -6.25 4.82 -5.10
N ILE A 71 -5.27 5.70 -5.27
CA ILE A 71 -5.25 6.99 -4.57
C ILE A 71 -6.49 7.83 -4.90
N ILE A 72 -6.89 7.90 -6.17
CA ILE A 72 -8.11 8.62 -6.59
C ILE A 72 -9.35 8.02 -5.92
N MET A 73 -9.50 6.69 -5.90
CA MET A 73 -10.65 6.02 -5.27
C MET A 73 -10.71 6.31 -3.76
N LEU A 74 -9.59 6.20 -3.05
CA LEU A 74 -9.53 6.49 -1.61
C LEU A 74 -9.85 7.97 -1.33
N PHE A 75 -9.33 8.89 -2.14
CA PHE A 75 -9.61 10.31 -2.04
C PHE A 75 -11.09 10.63 -2.31
N SER A 76 -11.65 10.11 -3.40
CA SER A 76 -13.05 10.29 -3.75
C SER A 76 -13.98 9.75 -2.67
N PHE A 77 -13.72 8.55 -2.15
CA PHE A 77 -14.47 7.97 -1.04
C PHE A 77 -14.48 8.89 0.19
N ALA A 78 -13.30 9.36 0.61
CA ALA A 78 -13.18 10.25 1.75
C ALA A 78 -13.92 11.58 1.57
N TRP A 79 -13.94 12.13 0.36
CA TRP A 79 -14.65 13.37 0.03
C TRP A 79 -16.17 13.22 0.02
N LEU A 80 -16.67 12.03 -0.32
CA LEU A 80 -18.09 11.69 -0.28
C LEU A 80 -18.59 11.51 1.15
N VAL A 81 -17.75 10.96 2.03
CA VAL A 81 -18.16 10.57 3.39
C VAL A 81 -17.94 11.68 4.43
N GLY A 82 -16.91 12.51 4.25
CA GLY A 82 -16.60 13.59 5.19
C GLY A 82 -17.46 14.85 5.01
N SER A 83 -17.99 15.37 6.12
CA SER A 83 -18.85 16.57 6.15
C SER A 83 -18.07 17.89 6.23
N SER A 84 -16.87 17.89 6.81
CA SER A 84 -15.94 19.01 6.91
C SER A 84 -14.58 18.68 6.31
N LEU A 85 -13.76 19.69 5.99
CA LEU A 85 -12.41 19.45 5.46
C LEU A 85 -11.57 18.57 6.38
N SER A 86 -11.64 18.81 7.69
CA SER A 86 -10.95 17.99 8.69
C SER A 86 -11.43 16.53 8.67
N SER A 87 -12.74 16.30 8.66
CA SER A 87 -13.27 14.93 8.58
C SER A 87 -12.93 14.23 7.26
N ARG A 88 -12.89 14.96 6.12
CA ARG A 88 -12.51 14.40 4.81
C ARG A 88 -11.06 13.97 4.81
N ILE A 89 -10.16 14.79 5.35
CA ILE A 89 -8.75 14.44 5.51
C ILE A 89 -8.62 13.23 6.43
N SER A 90 -9.31 13.20 7.57
CA SER A 90 -9.25 12.06 8.50
C SER A 90 -9.83 10.78 7.91
N TYR A 91 -10.91 10.84 7.12
CA TYR A 91 -11.40 9.66 6.42
C TYR A 91 -10.41 9.20 5.35
N PHE A 92 -9.75 10.11 4.62
CA PHE A 92 -8.72 9.72 3.66
C PHE A 92 -7.56 8.98 4.35
N LEU A 93 -7.03 9.56 5.43
CA LEU A 93 -5.95 8.97 6.22
C LEU A 93 -6.34 7.64 6.86
N LEU A 94 -7.56 7.53 7.41
CA LEU A 94 -8.09 6.28 7.94
C LEU A 94 -8.16 5.20 6.87
N THR A 95 -8.75 5.54 5.71
CA THR A 95 -8.93 4.58 4.61
C THR A 95 -7.56 4.16 4.06
N PHE A 96 -6.62 5.09 3.89
CA PHE A 96 -5.26 4.82 3.43
C PHE A 96 -4.48 3.91 4.41
N GLY A 97 -4.47 4.24 5.71
CA GLY A 97 -3.73 3.44 6.68
C GLY A 97 -4.28 2.03 6.84
N VAL A 98 -5.61 1.87 6.85
CA VAL A 98 -6.24 0.54 6.94
C VAL A 98 -5.97 -0.27 5.68
N TRP A 99 -6.10 0.35 4.49
CA TRP A 99 -5.80 -0.26 3.21
C TRP A 99 -4.37 -0.83 3.16
N ASP A 100 -3.39 -0.04 3.57
CA ASP A 100 -1.97 -0.40 3.54
C ASP A 100 -1.64 -1.56 4.51
N ILE A 101 -2.16 -1.52 5.74
CA ILE A 101 -1.97 -2.62 6.70
C ILE A 101 -2.62 -3.91 6.20
N PHE A 102 -3.85 -3.83 5.70
CA PHE A 102 -4.57 -5.02 5.22
C PHE A 102 -3.93 -5.60 3.96
N TYR A 103 -3.38 -4.77 3.07
CA TYR A 103 -2.55 -5.22 1.96
C TYR A 103 -1.43 -6.17 2.44
N TYR A 104 -0.64 -5.78 3.45
CA TYR A 104 0.38 -6.66 4.02
C TYR A 104 -0.17 -7.90 4.73
N ILE A 105 -1.32 -7.79 5.41
CA ILE A 105 -1.97 -8.94 6.05
C ILE A 105 -2.33 -9.99 4.98
N PHE A 106 -2.96 -9.59 3.88
CA PHE A 106 -3.35 -10.52 2.83
C PHE A 106 -2.16 -11.12 2.11
N LEU A 107 -1.12 -10.33 1.84
CA LEU A 107 0.13 -10.89 1.31
C LEU A 107 0.75 -11.91 2.27
N LYS A 108 0.69 -11.67 3.58
CA LYS A 108 1.21 -12.61 4.58
C LYS A 108 0.42 -13.90 4.61
N ILE A 109 -0.90 -13.83 4.46
CA ILE A 109 -1.78 -15.01 4.43
C ILE A 109 -1.55 -15.83 3.15
N ILE A 110 -1.51 -15.17 1.98
CA ILE A 110 -1.51 -15.85 0.68
C ILE A 110 -0.10 -16.30 0.28
N LEU A 111 0.89 -15.41 0.43
CA LEU A 111 2.25 -15.62 -0.08
C LEU A 111 3.26 -15.92 1.03
N ARG A 112 2.86 -15.90 2.31
CA ARG A 112 3.77 -15.94 3.47
C ARG A 112 4.81 -14.82 3.50
N TRP A 113 4.61 -13.80 2.67
CA TRP A 113 5.47 -12.63 2.53
C TRP A 113 4.81 -11.42 3.20
N PRO A 114 5.56 -10.55 3.90
CA PRO A 114 7.01 -10.57 4.04
C PRO A 114 7.49 -11.58 5.06
N GLU A 115 8.71 -12.07 4.88
CA GLU A 115 9.36 -13.01 5.81
C GLU A 115 9.53 -12.39 7.20
N SER A 116 9.88 -11.11 7.24
CA SER A 116 10.03 -10.33 8.46
C SER A 116 9.63 -8.87 8.21
N PHE A 117 9.42 -8.11 9.29
CA PHE A 117 9.20 -6.66 9.21
C PHE A 117 10.39 -5.89 8.59
N GLY A 118 11.59 -6.46 8.60
CA GLY A 118 12.79 -5.88 7.97
C GLY A 118 12.97 -6.23 6.49
N THR A 119 12.08 -7.03 5.91
CA THR A 119 12.08 -7.34 4.47
C THR A 119 11.90 -6.05 3.68
N THR A 120 12.72 -5.84 2.65
CA THR A 120 12.58 -4.68 1.77
C THR A 120 11.44 -4.89 0.79
N ASP A 121 10.68 -3.82 0.59
CA ASP A 121 9.53 -3.74 -0.29
C ASP A 121 9.63 -2.52 -1.21
N VAL A 122 8.81 -2.52 -2.27
CA VAL A 122 8.53 -1.36 -3.11
C VAL A 122 7.16 -0.83 -2.72
N PHE A 123 7.11 0.30 -2.01
CA PHE A 123 5.85 0.84 -1.47
C PHE A 123 4.93 1.40 -2.55
N PHE A 124 5.51 2.13 -3.52
CA PHE A 124 4.82 2.76 -4.64
C PHE A 124 5.79 2.90 -5.82
N LEU A 125 5.27 2.97 -7.05
CA LEU A 125 5.99 3.27 -8.29
C LEU A 125 5.84 4.73 -8.74
N ILE A 126 4.88 5.48 -8.17
CA ILE A 126 4.63 6.90 -8.45
C ILE A 126 5.24 7.83 -7.38
N PRO A 127 5.85 8.98 -7.74
CA PRO A 127 6.29 9.38 -9.08
C PRO A 127 7.55 8.62 -9.53
N THR A 128 8.24 7.95 -8.62
CA THR A 128 9.39 7.05 -8.85
C THR A 128 9.28 5.92 -7.84
N PRO A 129 9.93 4.74 -8.02
CA PRO A 129 9.82 3.68 -7.03
C PRO A 129 10.39 4.06 -5.66
N TRP A 130 9.66 3.71 -4.60
CA TRP A 130 10.01 3.93 -3.20
C TRP A 130 10.37 2.60 -2.57
N LEU A 131 11.62 2.42 -2.15
CA LEU A 131 12.06 1.21 -1.47
C LEU A 131 12.30 1.45 0.00
N GLY A 132 11.89 0.50 0.83
CA GLY A 132 12.17 0.54 2.26
C GLY A 132 11.77 -0.75 2.96
N PRO A 133 12.03 -0.87 4.27
CA PRO A 133 11.61 -2.02 5.05
C PRO A 133 10.11 -1.95 5.36
N VAL A 134 9.42 -3.10 5.36
CA VAL A 134 7.96 -3.20 5.56
C VAL A 134 7.47 -2.56 6.86
N TRP A 135 8.26 -2.57 7.94
CA TRP A 135 7.82 -1.93 9.19
C TRP A 135 7.51 -0.44 9.02
N LEU A 136 8.14 0.23 8.05
CA LEU A 136 8.01 1.67 7.87
C LEU A 136 6.59 2.08 7.43
N PRO A 137 6.03 1.58 6.31
CA PRO A 137 4.65 1.90 5.94
C PRO A 137 3.65 1.43 7.01
N ILE A 138 3.84 0.25 7.61
CA ILE A 138 2.97 -0.24 8.69
C ILE A 138 2.95 0.73 9.89
N LEU A 139 4.11 1.25 10.31
CA LEU A 139 4.20 2.20 11.41
C LEU A 139 3.54 3.53 11.05
N CYS A 140 3.82 4.06 9.85
CA CYS A 140 3.17 5.28 9.36
C CYS A 140 1.64 5.12 9.31
N SER A 141 1.17 3.99 8.78
CA SER A 141 -0.25 3.62 8.70
C SER A 141 -0.90 3.53 10.08
N ALA A 142 -0.25 2.92 11.07
CA ALA A 142 -0.74 2.86 12.44
C ALA A 142 -0.89 4.27 13.05
N ILE A 143 0.11 5.14 12.86
CA ILE A 143 0.09 6.52 13.39
C ILE A 143 -1.06 7.32 12.75
N ILE A 144 -1.20 7.30 11.42
CA ILE A 144 -2.25 8.07 10.75
C ILE A 144 -3.64 7.53 11.07
N ILE A 145 -3.81 6.23 11.32
CA ILE A 145 -5.09 5.66 11.79
C ILE A 145 -5.44 6.25 13.16
N ILE A 146 -4.50 6.25 14.11
CA ILE A 146 -4.73 6.79 15.46
C ILE A 146 -5.14 8.27 15.39
N ILE A 147 -4.41 9.07 14.61
CA ILE A 147 -4.73 10.49 14.41
C ILE A 147 -6.11 10.67 13.78
N SER A 148 -6.44 9.85 12.77
CA SER A 148 -7.73 9.92 12.09
C SER A 148 -8.88 9.61 13.02
N LEU A 149 -8.76 8.56 13.84
CA LEU A 149 -9.78 8.18 14.81
C LEU A 149 -9.94 9.25 15.90
N ALA A 150 -8.86 9.88 16.35
CA ALA A 150 -8.92 10.97 17.34
C ALA A 150 -9.68 12.21 16.85
N VAL A 151 -9.81 12.39 15.53
CA VAL A 151 -10.57 13.50 14.92
C VAL A 151 -12.01 13.09 14.57
N LEU A 152 -12.24 11.81 14.28
CA LEU A 152 -13.54 11.29 13.82
C LEU A 152 -14.45 10.81 14.94
N LEU A 153 -13.91 10.58 16.14
CA LEU A 153 -14.63 10.23 17.36
C LEU A 153 -14.92 11.47 18.20
#